data_AF-A0A8T5MUX0-F1
#
_entry.id   AF-A0A8T5MUX0-F1
#
_cell.length_a   1.000
_cell.length_b   1.000
_cell.length_c   1.000
_cell.angle_alpha   90.00
_cell.angle_beta   90.00
_cell.angle_gamma   90.00
#
_symmetry.space_group_name_H-M   'P 1'
#
loop_
_entity.id
_entity.type
_entity.pdbx_description
1 polymer ?
#
loop_
_entity_poly.entity_id
_entity_poly.type
_entity_poly.pdbx_seq_one_letter_code
_entity_poly.pdbx_strand_id
1 'polypeptide(L)'
;MPSKILKFFRKPKEHENDSVDYLCKFVRLDGEKIGESVAVDDKWLLVMHRAEILGIPLDRIIAVSEEIIVGKFNKKEARKIGKKWKDKCTDELKYDEVG
;
A
#
# COMPACT_ATOMS: atom_id res chain seq x y z
N MET A 1 -21.93 4.99 39.98
CA MET A 1 -21.07 4.87 38.77
C MET A 1 -21.66 3.79 37.86
N PRO A 2 -21.86 4.09 36.57
CA PRO A 2 -21.70 3.04 35.56
C PRO A 2 -20.76 3.51 34.45
N SER A 3 -19.73 2.70 34.18
CA SER A 3 -18.79 2.88 33.09
C SER A 3 -19.49 2.62 31.75
N LYS A 4 -19.57 3.66 30.91
CA LYS A 4 -19.95 3.50 29.51
C LYS A 4 -18.74 3.01 28.73
N ILE A 5 -18.69 1.70 28.49
CA ILE A 5 -17.73 1.09 27.56
C ILE A 5 -18.09 1.57 26.16
N LEU A 6 -17.35 2.54 25.65
CA LEU A 6 -17.51 3.09 24.32
C LEU A 6 -16.95 2.08 23.31
N LYS A 7 -17.82 1.28 22.70
CA LYS A 7 -17.45 0.39 21.60
C LYS A 7 -17.15 1.24 20.37
N PHE A 8 -15.86 1.52 20.14
CA PHE A 8 -15.36 2.07 18.89
C PHE A 8 -15.51 1.05 17.77
N PHE A 9 -16.69 1.02 17.14
CA PHE A 9 -16.87 0.37 15.85
C PHE A 9 -16.13 1.19 14.79
N ARG A 10 -14.93 0.73 14.44
CA ARG A 10 -14.19 1.24 13.27
C ARG A 10 -14.98 0.79 12.04
N LYS A 11 -15.75 1.70 11.44
CA LYS A 11 -16.35 1.45 10.11
C LYS A 11 -15.22 1.14 9.13
N PRO A 12 -15.34 0.09 8.30
CA PRO A 12 -14.44 -0.06 7.15
C PRO A 12 -14.64 1.17 6.26
N LYS A 13 -13.55 1.89 5.97
CA LYS A 13 -13.58 2.99 5.00
C LYS A 13 -13.84 2.37 3.63
N GLU A 14 -14.94 2.76 3.00
CA GLU A 14 -15.16 2.53 1.58
C GLU A 14 -14.02 3.23 0.82
N HIS A 15 -13.24 2.46 0.06
CA HIS A 15 -12.15 2.97 -0.77
C HIS A 15 -12.75 3.59 -2.04
N GLU A 16 -13.25 4.82 -1.93
CA GLU A 16 -13.42 5.68 -3.10
C GLU A 16 -11.99 6.13 -3.51
N ASN A 17 -11.63 5.85 -4.77
CA ASN A 17 -10.27 5.86 -5.29
C ASN A 17 -9.66 7.27 -5.37
N ASP A 18 -9.06 7.76 -4.28
CA ASP A 18 -8.03 8.80 -4.36
C ASP A 18 -6.66 8.12 -4.41
N SER A 19 -6.36 7.44 -5.53
CA SER A 19 -5.04 6.86 -5.79
C SER A 19 -3.91 7.90 -5.68
N VAL A 20 -4.24 9.18 -5.93
CA VAL A 20 -3.33 10.32 -5.82
C VAL A 20 -2.74 10.46 -4.41
N ASP A 21 -3.52 10.17 -3.36
CA ASP A 21 -3.07 10.31 -1.97
C ASP A 21 -2.04 9.26 -1.56
N TYR A 22 -1.88 8.20 -2.34
CA TYR A 22 -0.98 7.09 -2.01
C TYR A 22 0.31 7.10 -2.82
N LEU A 23 0.43 7.87 -3.90
CA LEU A 23 1.57 7.82 -4.80
C LEU A 23 2.70 8.77 -4.39
N CYS A 24 3.94 8.41 -4.75
CA CYS A 24 5.14 9.24 -4.56
C CYS A 24 5.38 9.64 -3.10
N LYS A 25 5.06 8.75 -2.15
CA LYS A 25 5.23 8.97 -0.71
C LYS A 25 6.20 7.96 -0.12
N PHE A 26 7.01 8.40 0.84
CA PHE A 26 7.84 7.48 1.60
C PHE A 26 6.98 6.63 2.52
N VAL A 27 7.27 5.33 2.54
CA VAL A 27 6.56 4.37 3.37
C VAL A 27 7.43 3.98 4.56
N ARG A 28 6.87 4.06 5.77
CA ARG A 28 7.56 3.74 7.03
C ARG A 28 6.90 2.59 7.79
N LEU A 29 7.73 1.70 8.32
CA LEU A 29 7.35 0.62 9.24
C LEU A 29 8.19 0.76 10.52
N ASP A 30 7.52 0.81 11.68
CA ASP A 30 8.18 0.94 12.98
C ASP A 30 9.19 2.12 13.03
N GLY A 31 8.89 3.21 12.30
CA GLY A 31 9.72 4.42 12.19
C GLY A 31 10.78 4.39 11.09
N GLU A 32 11.12 3.23 10.56
CA GLU A 32 12.13 3.07 9.50
C GLU A 32 11.53 3.21 8.10
N LYS A 33 12.25 3.88 7.20
CA LYS A 33 11.86 3.98 5.78
C LYS A 33 12.05 2.62 5.10
N ILE A 34 10.97 2.07 4.56
CA ILE A 34 10.98 0.78 3.86
C ILE A 34 10.83 0.90 2.34
N GLY A 35 10.62 2.12 1.82
CA GLY A 35 10.60 2.37 0.38
C GLY A 35 9.75 3.58 0.01
N GLU A 36 9.37 3.64 -1.26
CA GLU A 36 8.52 4.67 -1.84
C GLU A 36 7.32 4.03 -2.55
N SER A 37 6.13 4.59 -2.38
CA SER A 37 4.92 4.09 -3.03
C SER A 37 4.88 4.46 -4.51
N VAL A 38 4.62 3.45 -5.35
CA VAL A 38 4.68 3.59 -6.82
C VAL A 38 3.37 3.24 -7.51
N ALA A 39 2.51 2.45 -6.88
CA ALA A 39 1.21 2.09 -7.42
C ALA A 39 0.26 1.64 -6.31
N VAL A 40 -1.03 1.64 -6.60
CA VAL A 40 -2.05 0.92 -5.84
C VAL A 40 -2.71 -0.07 -6.82
N ASP A 41 -2.73 -1.35 -6.47
CA ASP A 41 -3.34 -2.42 -7.26
C ASP A 41 -4.28 -3.23 -6.36
N ASP A 42 -5.59 -3.13 -6.62
CA ASP A 42 -6.65 -3.78 -5.83
C ASP A 42 -6.48 -3.50 -4.33
N LYS A 43 -6.09 -4.50 -3.54
CA LYS A 43 -5.90 -4.40 -2.08
C LYS A 43 -4.45 -4.14 -1.64
N TRP A 44 -3.56 -3.80 -2.57
CA TRP A 44 -2.13 -3.69 -2.34
C TRP A 44 -1.60 -2.29 -2.66
N LEU A 45 -0.83 -1.73 -1.72
CA LEU A 45 0.07 -0.62 -1.96
C LEU A 45 1.41 -1.19 -2.44
N LEU A 46 1.85 -0.80 -3.63
CA LEU A 46 3.12 -1.22 -4.20
C LEU A 46 4.19 -0.24 -3.76
N VAL A 47 5.20 -0.76 -3.09
CA VAL A 47 6.31 0.01 -2.51
C VAL A 47 7.61 -0.46 -3.14
N MET A 48 8.28 0.44 -3.85
CA MET A 48 9.60 0.20 -4.40
C MET A 48 10.65 0.34 -3.30
N HIS A 49 11.46 -0.71 -3.14
CA HIS A 49 12.57 -0.75 -2.21
C HIS A 49 13.81 -1.31 -2.92
N ARG A 50 14.76 -0.42 -3.23
CA ARG A 50 15.93 -0.74 -4.06
C ARG A 50 15.46 -1.31 -5.41
N ALA A 51 15.82 -2.56 -5.74
CA ALA A 51 15.43 -3.23 -6.99
C ALA A 51 14.19 -4.14 -6.84
N GLU A 52 13.57 -4.19 -5.65
CA GLU A 52 12.40 -5.00 -5.35
C GLU A 52 11.14 -4.13 -5.24
N ILE A 53 9.98 -4.75 -5.51
CA ILE A 53 8.67 -4.18 -5.20
C ILE A 53 8.05 -5.02 -4.08
N LEU A 54 7.46 -4.35 -3.10
CA LEU A 54 6.70 -4.94 -2.00
C LEU A 54 5.22 -4.62 -2.18
N GLY A 55 4.36 -5.63 -2.16
CA GLY A 55 2.90 -5.44 -2.09
C GLY A 55 2.45 -5.42 -0.63
N ILE A 56 2.24 -4.23 -0.07
CA ILE A 56 1.77 -4.05 1.30
C ILE A 56 0.24 -4.02 1.29
N PRO A 57 -0.45 -4.83 2.11
CA PRO A 57 -1.91 -4.79 2.14
C PRO A 57 -2.42 -3.43 2.63
N LEU A 58 -3.43 -2.88 1.96
CA LEU A 58 -4.03 -1.58 2.33
C LEU A 58 -4.60 -1.60 3.75
N ASP A 59 -5.06 -2.75 4.25
CA ASP A 59 -5.56 -2.91 5.63
C ASP A 59 -4.49 -2.71 6.71
N ARG A 60 -3.20 -2.64 6.33
CA ARG A 60 -2.07 -2.35 7.22
C ARG A 60 -1.68 -0.89 7.25
N ILE A 61 -2.32 -0.04 6.45
CA ILE A 61 -2.06 1.40 6.49
C ILE A 61 -2.68 1.98 7.76
N ILE A 62 -1.82 2.64 8.55
CA ILE A 62 -2.19 3.28 9.81
C ILE A 62 -2.55 4.75 9.55
N ALA A 63 -1.72 5.44 8.77
CA ALA A 63 -1.89 6.86 8.45
C ALA A 63 -1.33 7.18 7.06
N VAL A 64 -1.91 8.18 6.41
CA VAL A 64 -1.49 8.74 5.12
C VAL A 64 -1.42 10.25 5.29
N SER A 65 -0.25 10.83 5.07
CA SER A 65 -0.01 12.28 5.02
C SER A 65 1.09 12.56 3.99
N GLU A 66 2.14 13.30 4.34
CA GLU A 66 3.36 13.41 3.52
C GLU A 66 4.11 12.06 3.41
N GLU A 67 3.97 11.21 4.44
CA GLU A 67 4.50 9.85 4.47
C GLU A 67 3.36 8.86 4.75
N ILE A 68 3.54 7.60 4.34
CA ILE A 68 2.61 6.52 4.61
C ILE A 68 3.16 5.69 5.77
N ILE A 69 2.40 5.58 6.85
CA ILE A 69 2.75 4.77 8.01
C ILE A 69 2.02 3.44 7.92
N VAL A 70 2.77 2.34 7.96
CA VAL A 70 2.22 0.98 7.90
C VAL A 70 2.50 0.20 9.18
N GLY A 71 1.56 -0.65 9.56
CA GLY A 71 1.72 -1.62 10.64
C GLY A 71 2.45 -2.87 10.18
N LYS A 72 2.67 -3.82 11.10
CA LYS A 72 3.34 -5.09 10.80
C LYS A 72 2.59 -5.89 9.74
N PHE A 73 3.34 -6.48 8.81
CA PHE A 73 2.85 -7.35 7.75
C PHE A 73 3.85 -8.47 7.46
N ASN A 74 3.41 -9.49 6.72
CA ASN A 74 4.29 -10.59 6.30
C ASN A 74 5.19 -10.15 5.14
N LYS A 75 6.48 -9.90 5.43
CA LYS A 75 7.47 -9.46 4.43
C LYS A 75 7.66 -10.46 3.29
N LYS A 76 7.59 -11.76 3.55
CA LYS A 76 7.76 -12.81 2.53
C LYS A 76 6.60 -12.77 1.52
N GLU A 77 5.38 -12.62 2.02
CA GLU A 77 4.21 -12.50 1.15
C GLU A 77 4.22 -11.18 0.37
N ALA A 78 4.60 -10.07 1.02
CA ALA A 78 4.71 -8.77 0.35
C ALA A 78 5.68 -8.82 -0.85
N ARG A 79 6.84 -9.48 -0.70
CA ARG A 79 7.78 -9.70 -1.81
C ARG A 79 7.17 -10.54 -2.94
N LYS A 80 6.44 -11.60 -2.59
CA LYS A 80 5.79 -12.48 -3.57
C LYS A 80 4.75 -11.71 -4.39
N ILE A 81 3.93 -10.89 -3.73
CA ILE A 81 2.93 -10.03 -4.39
C ILE A 81 3.60 -9.00 -5.29
N GLY A 82 4.60 -8.27 -4.78
CA GLY A 82 5.29 -7.25 -5.57
C GLY A 82 6.04 -7.82 -6.77
N LYS A 83 6.65 -9.01 -6.63
CA LYS A 83 7.22 -9.74 -7.77
C LYS A 83 6.15 -10.09 -8.81
N LYS A 84 5.02 -10.67 -8.38
CA LYS A 84 3.92 -11.04 -9.29
C LYS A 84 3.38 -9.81 -10.04
N TRP A 85 3.26 -8.67 -9.37
CA TRP A 85 2.85 -7.42 -10.00
C TRP A 85 3.89 -6.95 -11.03
N LYS A 86 5.17 -6.93 -10.67
CA LYS A 86 6.26 -6.55 -11.58
C LYS A 86 6.30 -7.43 -12.84
N ASP A 87 6.18 -8.74 -12.67
CA ASP A 87 6.19 -9.70 -13.78
C ASP A 87 5.03 -9.38 -14.75
N LYS A 88 3.80 -9.18 -14.24
CA LYS A 88 2.64 -8.78 -15.05
C LYS A 88 2.85 -7.48 -15.84
N CYS A 89 3.40 -6.46 -15.20
CA CYS A 89 3.65 -5.17 -15.85
C CYS A 89 4.77 -5.23 -16.91
N THR A 90 5.66 -6.21 -16.81
CA THR A 90 6.77 -6.40 -17.77
C THR A 90 6.28 -7.12 -19.03
N ASP A 91 5.30 -8.01 -18.90
CA ASP A 91 4.79 -8.81 -20.01
C ASP A 91 3.79 -8.06 -20.91
N GLU A 92 3.22 -6.94 -20.46
CA GLU A 92 2.15 -6.23 -21.17
C GLU A 92 2.42 -4.71 -21.33
N LEU A 93 3.39 -4.34 -22.16
CA LEU A 93 3.39 -3.00 -22.77
C LEU A 93 2.38 -2.99 -23.92
N LYS A 94 1.12 -2.72 -23.60
CA LYS A 94 0.09 -2.45 -24.60
C LYS A 94 0.09 -0.96 -24.90
N TYR A 95 0.70 -0.58 -26.01
CA TYR A 95 0.58 0.76 -26.57
C TYR A 95 -0.82 0.90 -27.16
N ASP A 96 -1.49 2.02 -26.88
CA ASP A 96 -2.61 2.47 -27.70
C ASP A 96 -2.08 2.88 -29.08
N GLU A 97 -2.91 2.73 -30.12
CA GLU A 97 -2.52 3.04 -31.52
C GLU A 97 -2.28 4.54 -31.77
N VAL A 98 -2.40 5.36 -30.73
CA VAL A 98 -2.21 6.81 -30.75
C VAL A 98 -0.93 7.11 -29.95
N GLY A 99 0.21 6.83 -30.57
CA GLY A 99 1.52 7.14 -30.00
C GLY A 99 1.75 8.62 -29.73
#